data_AF-A0A8J5UVM8-F1
#
_entry.id   AF-A0A8J5UVM8-F1
#
_cell.length_a   1.000
_cell.length_b   1.000
_cell.length_c   1.000
_cell.angle_alpha   90.00
_cell.angle_beta   90.00
_cell.angle_gamma   90.00
#
_symmetry.space_group_name_H-M   'P 1'
#
loop_
_entity.id
_entity.type
_entity.pdbx_description
1 polymer ?
#
loop_
_entity_poly.entity_id
_entity_poly.type
_entity_poly.pdbx_seq_one_letter_code
_entity_poly.pdbx_strand_id
1 'polypeptide(L)'
;MENNYVTITYVELERNIFVPVEWPIRGIESTVLSLAKRIILEPDDMTCFLEVQNIPTKLVRHPTRTSSVNIFQKVSHKELADALRGDSVCSRDDHSVKIDIPSGSQNCCKLLVAVVKKDSSKTNTSSVGLMHPGFK
;
A
#
# COMPACT_ATOMS: atom_id res chain seq x y z
N MET A 1 10.44 21.76 14.60
CA MET A 1 10.34 20.75 13.53
C MET A 1 9.22 21.21 12.63
N GLU A 2 9.55 21.71 11.44
CA GLU A 2 8.56 22.23 10.50
C GLU A 2 7.83 21.05 9.86
N ASN A 3 6.66 20.71 10.42
CA ASN A 3 5.67 19.88 9.74
C ASN A 3 5.17 20.67 8.53
N ASN A 4 5.90 20.54 7.41
CA ASN A 4 5.41 20.91 6.10
C ASN A 4 4.22 20.01 5.79
N TYR A 5 3.03 20.43 6.21
CA TYR A 5 1.77 19.87 5.75
C TYR A 5 1.67 20.20 4.27
N VAL A 6 2.26 19.36 3.44
CA VAL A 6 1.92 19.32 2.03
C VAL A 6 0.43 18.99 2.02
N THR A 7 -0.39 19.98 1.65
CA THR A 7 -1.81 19.77 1.39
C THR A 7 -1.88 18.85 0.17
N ILE A 8 -1.90 17.54 0.42
CA ILE A 8 -2.01 16.55 -0.65
C ILE A 8 -3.43 16.66 -1.19
N THR A 9 -3.54 17.20 -2.39
CA THR A 9 -4.80 17.31 -3.11
C THR A 9 -5.07 16.00 -3.85
N TYR A 10 -6.25 15.42 -3.63
CA TYR A 10 -6.69 14.20 -4.31
C TYR A 10 -7.69 14.54 -5.42
N VAL A 11 -7.70 13.72 -6.47
CA VAL A 11 -8.68 13.78 -7.55
C VAL A 11 -9.45 12.46 -7.63
N GLU A 12 -10.73 12.54 -7.96
CA GLU A 12 -11.56 11.35 -8.16
C GLU A 12 -11.22 10.73 -9.51
N LEU A 13 -10.65 9.52 -9.50
CA LEU A 13 -10.35 8.75 -10.71
C LEU A 13 -11.59 8.01 -11.21
N GLU A 14 -12.35 7.44 -10.29
CA GLU A 14 -13.69 6.89 -10.49
C GLU A 14 -14.47 6.99 -9.18
N ARG A 15 -15.78 6.75 -9.22
CA ARG A 15 -16.67 6.83 -8.06
C ARG A 15 -16.05 6.15 -6.83
N ASN A 16 -15.82 6.93 -5.77
CA ASN A 16 -15.22 6.48 -4.50
C ASN A 16 -13.75 6.01 -4.58
N ILE A 17 -13.01 6.36 -5.64
CA ILE A 17 -11.58 6.06 -5.81
C ILE A 17 -10.82 7.37 -6.03
N PHE A 18 -10.02 7.75 -5.05
CA PHE A 18 -9.27 9.00 -5.02
C PHE A 18 -7.78 8.74 -5.14
N VAL A 19 -7.13 9.44 -6.05
CA VAL A 19 -5.69 9.34 -6.32
C VAL A 19 -5.02 10.70 -6.14
N PRO A 20 -3.71 10.75 -5.86
CA PRO A 20 -3.01 12.03 -5.76
C PRO A 20 -3.03 12.79 -7.09
N VAL A 21 -3.22 14.11 -7.04
CA VAL A 21 -3.23 14.96 -8.24
C VAL A 21 -1.90 14.92 -9.01
N GLU A 22 -0.80 14.58 -8.33
CA GLU A 22 0.53 14.51 -8.92
C GLU A 22 0.77 13.22 -9.69
N TRP A 23 -0.16 12.25 -9.63
CA TRP A 23 -0.08 11.09 -10.50
C TRP A 23 -0.23 11.53 -11.96
N PRO A 24 0.72 11.14 -12.83
CA PRO A 24 0.65 11.40 -14.26
C PRO A 24 -0.32 10.40 -14.91
N ILE A 25 -1.59 10.52 -14.56
CA ILE A 25 -2.66 9.60 -14.97
C ILE A 25 -2.96 9.70 -16.47
N ARG A 26 -2.63 10.83 -17.13
CA ARG A 26 -2.91 11.05 -18.54
C ARG A 26 -2.25 9.99 -19.43
N GLY A 27 -3.08 9.21 -20.12
CA GLY A 27 -2.64 8.12 -21.01
C GLY A 27 -2.44 6.77 -20.31
N ILE A 28 -2.62 6.70 -19.00
CA ILE A 28 -2.54 5.46 -18.20
C ILE A 28 -3.75 5.28 -17.27
N GLU A 29 -4.81 6.09 -17.43
CA GLU A 29 -5.97 6.12 -16.54
C GLU A 29 -6.60 4.75 -16.41
N SER A 30 -6.82 4.06 -17.55
CA SER A 30 -7.43 2.73 -17.59
C SER A 30 -6.60 1.69 -16.85
N THR A 31 -5.27 1.75 -16.99
CA THR A 31 -4.36 0.82 -16.31
C THR A 31 -4.32 1.09 -14.81
N VAL A 32 -4.15 2.36 -14.41
CA VAL A 32 -4.16 2.77 -13.00
C VAL A 32 -5.49 2.39 -12.36
N LEU A 33 -6.61 2.61 -13.05
CA LEU A 33 -7.93 2.26 -12.56
C LEU A 33 -8.13 0.75 -12.42
N SER A 34 -7.65 -0.04 -13.39
CA SER A 34 -7.73 -1.51 -13.34
C SER A 34 -6.92 -2.07 -12.17
N LEU A 35 -5.71 -1.52 -11.94
CA LEU A 35 -4.90 -1.87 -10.78
C LEU A 35 -5.56 -1.45 -9.48
N ALA A 36 -6.09 -0.23 -9.41
CA ALA A 36 -6.78 0.28 -8.23
C ALA A 36 -7.97 -0.62 -7.88
N LYS A 37 -8.81 -0.98 -8.85
CA LYS A 37 -9.93 -1.92 -8.66
C LYS A 37 -9.46 -3.28 -8.15
N ARG A 38 -8.39 -3.84 -8.73
CA ARG A 38 -7.82 -5.11 -8.28
C ARG A 38 -7.36 -5.02 -6.82
N ILE A 39 -6.63 -3.96 -6.47
CA ILE A 39 -6.16 -3.72 -5.10
C ILE A 39 -7.32 -3.52 -4.13
N ILE A 40 -8.39 -2.83 -4.55
CA ILE A 40 -9.57 -2.59 -3.70
C ILE A 40 -10.30 -3.90 -3.37
N LEU A 41 -10.22 -4.92 -4.23
CA LEU A 41 -10.77 -6.26 -3.96
C LEU A 41 -9.96 -7.05 -2.94
N GLU A 42 -8.71 -6.65 -2.65
CA GLU A 42 -7.90 -7.33 -1.64
C GLU A 42 -8.51 -7.17 -0.24
N PRO A 43 -8.39 -8.19 0.64
CA PRO A 43 -8.91 -8.15 2.00
C PRO A 43 -8.48 -6.92 2.83
N ASP A 44 -9.28 -6.52 3.83
CA ASP A 44 -8.99 -5.37 4.71
C ASP A 44 -7.81 -5.59 5.67
N ASP A 45 -7.40 -6.85 5.91
CA ASP A 45 -6.20 -7.19 6.66
C ASP A 45 -4.91 -7.05 5.83
N MET A 46 -5.04 -6.73 4.53
CA MET A 46 -3.93 -6.45 3.64
C MET A 46 -3.67 -4.94 3.52
N THR A 47 -2.42 -4.56 3.74
CA THR A 47 -1.90 -3.24 3.38
C THR A 47 -1.42 -3.27 1.95
N CYS A 48 -2.06 -2.50 1.08
CA CYS A 48 -1.71 -2.46 -0.33
C CYS A 48 -1.05 -1.15 -0.70
N PHE A 49 -0.02 -1.23 -1.52
CA PHE A 49 0.74 -0.10 -2.03
C PHE A 49 0.68 -0.06 -3.56
N LEU A 50 0.63 1.14 -4.10
CA LEU A 50 0.73 1.43 -5.52
C LEU A 50 1.68 2.62 -5.71
N GLU A 51 2.74 2.42 -6.47
CA GLU A 51 3.68 3.46 -6.86
C GLU A 51 3.50 3.78 -8.34
N VAL A 52 3.26 5.06 -8.64
CA VAL A 52 3.11 5.57 -10.01
C VAL A 52 4.14 6.66 -10.24
N GLN A 53 5.03 6.47 -11.22
CA GLN A 53 6.12 7.41 -11.54
C GLN A 53 6.87 7.93 -10.30
N ASN A 54 7.34 7.00 -9.44
CA ASN A 54 8.09 7.32 -8.23
C ASN A 54 7.28 8.02 -7.13
N ILE A 55 5.95 7.99 -7.19
CA ILE A 55 5.06 8.48 -6.13
C ILE A 55 4.42 7.28 -5.45
N PRO A 56 4.99 6.80 -4.32
CA PRO A 56 4.45 5.66 -3.60
C PRO A 56 3.22 6.07 -2.81
N THR A 57 2.19 5.25 -2.90
CA THR A 57 0.93 5.42 -2.16
C THR A 57 0.53 4.13 -1.49
N LYS A 58 -0.26 4.26 -0.42
CA LYS A 58 -0.93 3.18 0.29
C LYS A 58 -2.43 3.35 0.12
N LEU A 59 -3.14 2.26 -0.14
CA LEU A 59 -4.59 2.26 -0.13
C LEU A 59 -5.09 2.42 1.31
N VAL A 60 -5.90 3.44 1.55
CA VAL A 60 -6.61 3.68 2.79
C VAL A 60 -8.11 3.68 2.50
N ARG A 61 -8.84 2.82 3.20
CA ARG A 61 -10.29 2.71 3.11
C ARG A 61 -10.92 3.50 4.25
N HIS A 62 -11.72 4.51 3.91
CA HIS A 62 -12.49 5.28 4.87
C HIS A 62 -13.96 4.86 4.82
N PRO A 63 -14.50 4.29 5.91
CA PRO A 63 -15.93 4.00 5.98
C PRO A 63 -16.72 5.32 6.01
N THR A 64 -17.79 5.38 5.23
CA THR A 64 -18.79 6.45 5.26
C THR A 64 -20.14 5.87 5.69
N ARG A 65 -21.16 6.71 5.82
CA ARG A 65 -22.49 6.28 6.26
C ARG A 65 -23.17 5.26 5.33
N THR A 66 -22.83 5.26 4.04
CA THR A 66 -23.51 4.45 3.02
C THR A 66 -22.57 3.59 2.17
N SER A 67 -21.27 3.86 2.21
CA SER A 67 -20.25 3.11 1.44
C SER A 67 -18.86 3.26 2.05
N SER A 68 -17.83 2.72 1.40
CA SER A 68 -16.43 3.05 1.66
C SER A 68 -15.88 3.96 0.58
N VAL A 69 -14.97 4.86 0.97
CA VAL A 69 -14.15 5.67 0.05
C VAL A 69 -12.73 5.12 0.08
N ASN A 70 -12.15 4.92 -1.10
CA ASN A 70 -10.80 4.39 -1.29
C ASN A 70 -9.88 5.55 -1.65
N ILE A 71 -8.85 5.80 -0.83
CA ILE A 71 -7.90 6.88 -1.03
C ILE A 71 -6.50 6.29 -1.15
N PHE A 72 -5.81 6.58 -2.26
CA PHE A 72 -4.39 6.28 -2.43
C PHE A 72 -3.55 7.36 -1.76
N GLN A 73 -3.34 7.22 -0.45
CA GLN A 73 -2.60 8.17 0.35
C GLN A 73 -1.10 8.07 0.06
N LYS A 74 -0.44 9.20 -0.20
CA LYS A 74 1.02 9.22 -0.36
C LYS A 74 1.72 8.74 0.90
N VAL A 75 2.75 7.93 0.71
CA VAL A 75 3.63 7.44 1.77
C VAL A 75 5.08 7.79 1.44
N SER A 76 5.99 7.58 2.38
CA SER A 76 7.43 7.73 2.08
C SER A 76 7.95 6.48 1.35
N HIS A 77 8.98 6.65 0.51
CA HIS A 77 9.71 5.50 -0.04
C HIS A 77 10.31 4.61 1.03
N LYS A 78 10.65 5.18 2.19
CA LYS A 78 11.08 4.39 3.35
C LYS A 78 9.97 3.48 3.85
N GLU A 79 8.74 3.97 4.02
CA GLU A 79 7.59 3.15 4.41
C GLU A 79 7.32 2.03 3.40
N LEU A 80 7.38 2.32 2.10
CA LEU A 80 7.27 1.30 1.05
C LEU A 80 8.40 0.26 1.14
N ALA A 81 9.64 0.72 1.29
CA ALA A 81 10.81 -0.17 1.38
C ALA A 81 10.79 -1.02 2.66
N ASP A 82 10.35 -0.46 3.78
CA ASP A 82 10.20 -1.16 5.06
C ASP A 82 9.08 -2.21 4.95
N ALA A 83 7.97 -1.90 4.28
CA ALA A 83 6.89 -2.85 4.00
C ALA A 83 7.33 -4.02 3.09
N LEU A 84 8.21 -3.74 2.12
CA LEU A 84 8.81 -4.77 1.26
C LEU A 84 9.90 -5.59 1.96
N ARG A 85 10.54 -5.05 2.99
CA ARG A 85 11.64 -5.69 3.74
C ARG A 85 11.15 -6.45 4.97
N GLY A 86 9.98 -6.10 5.50
CA GLY A 86 9.38 -6.73 6.67
C GLY A 86 8.97 -8.18 6.39
N ASP A 87 9.70 -9.10 7.01
CA ASP A 87 9.58 -10.57 6.94
C ASP A 87 8.22 -11.10 7.43
N SER A 88 7.16 -10.82 6.68
CA SER A 88 5.90 -11.57 6.73
C SER A 88 5.64 -12.08 5.32
N VAL A 89 6.25 -13.23 5.02
CA VAL A 89 5.96 -14.03 3.84
C VAL A 89 4.51 -14.50 3.93
N CYS A 90 3.57 -13.64 3.58
CA CYS A 90 2.32 -14.10 2.99
C CYS A 90 2.59 -14.24 1.51
N SER A 91 2.69 -15.50 1.07
CA SER A 91 2.77 -15.95 -0.32
C SER A 91 3.44 -14.96 -1.27
N ARG A 92 4.69 -15.24 -1.65
CA ARG A 92 5.13 -14.87 -3.01
C ARG A 92 4.23 -15.63 -4.00
N ASP A 93 2.97 -15.22 -4.13
CA ASP A 93 2.38 -15.16 -5.44
C ASP A 93 2.92 -13.88 -6.05
N ASP A 94 3.88 -14.07 -6.96
CA ASP A 94 4.43 -13.18 -7.97
C ASP A 94 3.57 -11.95 -8.35
N HIS A 95 3.38 -10.97 -7.47
CA HIS A 95 2.48 -9.84 -7.73
C HIS A 95 3.09 -8.46 -7.53
N SER A 96 4.40 -8.34 -7.27
CA SER A 96 5.13 -7.10 -7.58
C SER A 96 5.28 -6.96 -9.09
N VAL A 97 4.15 -6.73 -9.77
CA VAL A 97 4.15 -6.51 -11.22
C VAL A 97 4.64 -5.10 -11.43
N LYS A 98 5.92 -4.99 -11.81
CA LYS A 98 6.44 -3.77 -12.40
C LYS A 98 5.86 -3.68 -13.81
N ILE A 99 4.78 -2.92 -13.97
CA ILE A 99 4.19 -2.70 -15.30
C ILE A 99 4.89 -1.49 -15.89
N ASP A 100 5.80 -1.73 -16.83
CA ASP A 100 6.31 -0.70 -17.71
C ASP A 100 5.30 -0.56 -18.86
N ILE A 101 4.53 0.54 -18.89
CA ILE A 101 3.58 0.80 -19.99
C ILE A 101 4.35 1.46 -21.15
N PRO A 102 4.52 0.80 -22.31
CA PRO A 102 5.06 1.45 -23.49
C PRO A 102 3.99 2.38 -24.07
N SER A 103 4.01 3.65 -23.67
CA SER A 103 3.30 4.70 -24.40
C SER A 103 4.10 5.02 -25.67
N GLY A 104 3.44 5.21 -26.81
CA GLY A 104 4.07 5.56 -28.10
C GLY A 104 4.81 6.91 -28.14
N SER A 105 4.91 7.59 -26.99
CA SER A 105 5.79 8.72 -26.72
C SER A 105 6.75 8.28 -25.62
N GLN A 106 8.06 8.55 -25.78
CA GLN A 106 9.20 8.02 -25.02
C GLN A 106 9.23 8.36 -23.50
N ASN A 107 8.12 8.25 -22.78
CA ASN A 107 8.08 8.37 -21.34
C ASN A 107 7.33 7.17 -20.74
N CYS A 108 8.09 6.11 -20.46
CA CYS A 108 7.54 4.91 -19.82
C CYS A 108 7.05 5.26 -18.41
N CYS A 109 5.75 5.09 -18.17
CA CYS A 109 5.20 5.20 -16.82
C CYS A 109 5.57 3.94 -16.04
N LYS A 110 6.36 4.08 -14.97
CA LYS A 110 6.70 2.99 -14.06
C LYS A 110 5.56 2.81 -13.05
N LEU A 111 5.02 1.60 -12.98
CA LEU A 111 4.01 1.20 -12.00
C LEU A 111 4.54 0.06 -11.14
N LEU A 112 4.35 0.11 -9.83
CA LEU A 112 4.67 -0.98 -8.92
C LEU A 112 3.51 -1.20 -7.96
N VAL A 113 3.09 -2.45 -7.80
CA VAL A 113 2.05 -2.88 -6.86
C VAL A 113 2.70 -3.73 -5.78
N ALA A 114 2.33 -3.53 -4.52
CA ALA A 114 2.73 -4.43 -3.43
C ALA A 114 1.55 -4.67 -2.49
N VAL A 115 1.39 -5.90 -2.01
CA VAL A 115 0.34 -6.28 -1.06
C VAL A 115 1.03 -6.97 0.12
N VAL A 116 0.76 -6.49 1.33
CA VAL A 116 1.43 -6.93 2.56
C VAL A 116 0.38 -7.26 3.61
N LYS A 117 0.43 -8.47 4.19
CA LYS A 117 -0.52 -8.84 5.24
C LYS A 117 -0.15 -8.21 6.57
N LYS A 118 -1.15 -7.71 7.29
CA LYS A 118 -0.97 -7.22 8.65
C LYS A 118 -0.92 -8.41 9.61
N ASP A 119 0.27 -8.97 9.80
CA ASP A 119 0.44 -9.98 10.85
C ASP A 119 0.22 -9.33 12.21
N SER A 120 -0.82 -9.81 12.91
CA SER A 120 -0.99 -9.54 14.33
C SER A 120 0.24 -10.10 15.05
N SER A 121 1.13 -9.20 15.48
CA SER A 121 2.19 -9.56 16.40
C SER A 121 1.54 -10.14 17.66
N LYS A 122 1.48 -11.47 17.74
CA LYS A 122 1.15 -12.16 18.98
C LYS A 122 2.20 -11.75 19.99
N THR A 123 1.75 -11.09 21.04
CA THR A 123 2.50 -10.77 22.24
C THR A 123 3.23 -12.02 22.72
N ASN A 124 4.55 -12.06 22.59
CA ASN A 124 5.36 -13.01 23.35
C ASN A 124 5.34 -12.54 24.80
N THR A 125 4.33 -12.99 25.55
CA THR A 125 4.34 -12.97 27.01
C THR A 125 5.47 -13.88 27.46
N SER A 126 6.66 -13.31 27.67
CA SER A 126 7.74 -13.96 28.40
C SER A 126 7.31 -14.12 29.86
N SER A 127 6.65 -15.23 30.17
CA SER A 127 6.57 -15.75 31.53
C SER A 127 7.90 -16.45 31.79
N VAL A 128 8.84 -15.74 32.41
CA VAL A 128 10.02 -16.37 33.03
C VAL A 128 9.51 -17.08 34.29
N GLY A 129 9.16 -18.36 34.13
CA GLY A 129 8.87 -19.26 35.24
C GLY A 129 10.14 -19.45 36.07
N LEU A 130 10.09 -18.99 37.32
CA LEU A 130 11.11 -19.21 38.35
C LEU A 130 11.42 -20.71 38.48
N MET A 131 12.72 -21.03 38.40
CA MET A 131 13.27 -22.36 38.65
C MET A 131 12.94 -22.80 40.09
N HIS A 132 12.29 -23.96 40.22
CA HIS A 132 12.17 -24.68 41.49
C HIS A 132 13.53 -25.25 41.92
N PRO A 133 13.97 -25.08 43.17
CA PRO A 133 15.15 -25.77 43.68
C PRO A 133 14.82 -27.25 43.94
N GLY A 134 15.67 -28.13 43.42
CA GLY A 134 15.55 -29.58 43.57
C GLY A 134 15.74 -30.01 45.03
N PHE A 135 14.89 -30.94 45.46
CA PHE A 135 15.11 -31.78 46.62
C PHE A 135 15.66 -33.13 46.15
N LYS A 136 16.87 -33.50 46.59
CA LYS A 136 17.16 -34.77 47.27
C LYS A 136 18.53 -34.72 47.92
#